data_AF-A0A2T2NBE4-F1
#
_entry.id   AF-A0A2T2NBE4-F1
#
_cell.length_a   1.000
_cell.length_b   1.000
_cell.length_c   1.000
_cell.angle_alpha   90.00
_cell.angle_beta   90.00
_cell.angle_gamma   90.00
#
_symmetry.space_group_name_H-M   'P 1'
#
loop_
_entity.id
_entity.type
_entity.pdbx_description
1 polymer ?
#
loop_
_entity_poly.entity_id
_entity_poly.type
_entity_poly.pdbx_seq_one_letter_code
_entity_poly.pdbx_strand_id
1 'polypeptide(L)'
;MSSTQISSSRLDTSESSKVTISSLLRNEDLPHEPTKGARCRVNRACVYCRAQKVKCDGARPKCTRCIANEAGCVYAPSRKEKLKSITKRNQEMILLLRELRGHVSADDAQKIEELLADVYSTGQPWRLDH
;
A
#
# COMPACT_ATOMS: atom_id res chain seq x y z
N MET A 1 -32.14 -47.78 18.35
CA MET A 1 -30.87 -47.03 18.23
C MET A 1 -31.05 -46.04 17.10
N SER A 2 -31.00 -44.76 17.45
CA SER A 2 -31.31 -43.62 16.59
C SER A 2 -30.34 -43.47 15.43
N SER A 3 -30.85 -43.19 14.23
CA SER A 3 -30.03 -42.69 13.12
C SER A 3 -30.71 -41.45 12.54
N THR A 4 -30.26 -40.30 13.03
CA THR A 4 -30.64 -38.95 12.62
C THR A 4 -30.14 -38.68 11.20
N GLN A 5 -31.05 -38.29 10.29
CA GLN A 5 -30.73 -37.73 8.98
C GLN A 5 -30.29 -36.27 9.16
N ILE A 6 -29.05 -35.94 8.79
CA ILE A 6 -28.54 -34.56 8.80
C ILE A 6 -28.49 -34.07 7.36
N SER A 7 -29.45 -33.22 7.00
CA SER A 7 -29.47 -32.46 5.75
C SER A 7 -28.41 -31.35 5.79
N SER A 8 -27.35 -31.45 4.98
CA SER A 8 -26.39 -30.36 4.78
C SER A 8 -26.91 -29.38 3.73
N SER A 9 -27.57 -28.31 4.17
CA SER A 9 -27.78 -27.11 3.35
C SER A 9 -26.53 -26.23 3.41
N ARG A 10 -26.05 -25.82 2.23
CA ARG A 10 -24.93 -24.89 2.06
C ARG A 10 -25.40 -23.51 2.49
N LEU A 11 -24.71 -22.90 3.45
CA LEU A 11 -24.94 -21.52 3.87
C LEU A 11 -24.32 -20.57 2.85
N ASP A 12 -25.19 -19.75 2.28
CA ASP A 12 -24.92 -18.64 1.38
C ASP A 12 -24.00 -17.61 2.04
N THR A 13 -22.91 -17.27 1.34
CA THR A 13 -22.00 -16.18 1.68
C THR A 13 -22.55 -14.88 1.10
N SER A 14 -23.23 -14.06 1.91
CA SER A 14 -23.60 -12.69 1.52
C SER A 14 -23.01 -11.64 2.46
N GLU A 15 -22.10 -10.87 1.86
CA GLU A 15 -21.91 -9.42 2.00
C GLU A 15 -21.71 -8.81 3.40
N SER A 16 -20.44 -8.55 3.73
CA SER A 16 -20.04 -7.65 4.81
C SER A 16 -20.46 -6.21 4.49
N SER A 17 -21.67 -5.84 4.91
CA SER A 17 -22.18 -4.48 4.85
C SER A 17 -21.33 -3.56 5.73
N LYS A 18 -20.58 -2.65 5.11
CA LYS A 18 -19.88 -1.58 5.82
C LYS A 18 -20.91 -0.55 6.26
N VAL A 19 -21.29 -0.58 7.53
CA VAL A 19 -22.18 0.44 8.11
C VAL A 19 -21.38 1.73 8.33
N THR A 20 -21.65 2.76 7.54
CA THR A 20 -21.26 4.13 7.88
C THR A 20 -22.30 4.71 8.83
N ILE A 21 -21.87 5.01 10.06
CA ILE A 21 -22.72 5.72 11.02
C ILE A 21 -22.79 7.18 10.56
N SER A 22 -23.83 7.53 9.82
CA SER A 22 -24.22 8.92 9.63
C SER A 22 -24.87 9.40 10.93
N SER A 23 -24.22 10.35 11.59
CA SER A 23 -24.65 10.98 12.84
C SER A 23 -26.05 11.57 12.67
N LEU A 24 -27.07 10.91 13.23
CA LEU A 24 -28.43 11.43 13.23
C LEU A 24 -28.61 12.42 14.40
N LEU A 25 -28.91 13.66 14.00
CA LEU A 25 -29.38 14.82 14.76
C LEU A 25 -28.57 15.26 15.99
N ARG A 26 -27.88 16.40 15.84
CA ARG A 26 -27.47 17.26 16.93
C ARG A 26 -28.22 18.58 16.76
N ASN A 27 -29.19 18.84 17.62
CA ASN A 27 -29.95 20.10 17.63
C ASN A 27 -29.16 21.21 18.33
N GLU A 28 -29.14 22.37 17.64
CA GLU A 28 -29.01 23.78 18.05
C GLU A 28 -27.80 24.31 18.86
N ASP A 29 -27.03 25.13 18.14
CA ASP A 29 -26.51 26.46 18.49
C ASP A 29 -25.69 26.64 19.78
N LEU A 30 -24.38 26.38 19.63
CA LEU A 30 -23.34 27.12 20.36
C LEU A 30 -22.43 27.81 19.33
N PRO A 31 -21.97 29.05 19.57
CA PRO A 31 -20.99 29.69 18.69
C PRO A 31 -19.68 28.87 18.72
N HIS A 32 -19.52 28.00 17.74
CA HIS A 32 -18.27 27.29 17.54
C HIS A 32 -17.35 28.24 16.78
N GLU A 33 -16.57 29.02 17.55
CA GLU A 33 -15.34 29.63 17.06
C GLU A 33 -14.63 28.60 16.17
N PRO A 34 -14.38 28.87 14.88
CA PRO A 34 -13.71 27.93 14.00
C PRO A 34 -12.26 27.85 14.47
N THR A 35 -12.00 26.99 15.45
CA THR A 35 -10.65 26.64 15.86
C THR A 35 -9.96 26.08 14.63
N LYS A 36 -9.04 26.88 14.08
CA LYS A 36 -8.14 26.50 12.99
C LYS A 36 -7.41 25.23 13.39
N GLY A 37 -7.97 24.10 12.99
CA GLY A 37 -7.54 22.83 13.57
C GLY A 37 -8.40 21.69 13.11
N ALA A 38 -8.77 21.67 11.82
CA ALA A 38 -9.02 20.40 11.16
C ALA A 38 -7.80 19.52 11.46
N ARG A 39 -7.94 18.63 12.45
CA ARG A 39 -6.88 17.71 12.87
C ARG A 39 -6.59 16.88 11.65
N CYS A 40 -5.57 17.29 10.90
CA CYS A 40 -5.18 16.65 9.67
C CYS A 40 -4.86 15.22 10.06
N ARG A 41 -5.77 14.30 9.73
CA ARG A 41 -5.64 12.90 10.10
C ARG A 41 -4.39 12.42 9.39
N VAL A 42 -3.31 12.27 10.15
CA VAL A 42 -2.04 11.83 9.58
C VAL A 42 -2.27 10.46 8.97
N ASN A 43 -2.01 10.35 7.67
CA ASN A 43 -2.21 9.11 6.93
C ASN A 43 -1.26 8.02 7.48
N ARG A 44 -0.10 8.41 8.02
CA ARG A 44 0.90 7.47 8.52
C ARG A 44 1.80 8.06 9.61
N ALA A 45 1.92 7.36 10.73
CA ALA A 45 2.91 7.65 11.77
C ALA A 45 4.33 7.28 11.31
N CYS A 46 5.34 8.00 11.80
CA CYS A 46 6.74 7.62 11.59
C CYS A 46 7.06 6.26 12.26
N VAL A 47 8.16 5.62 11.87
CA VAL A 47 8.59 4.30 12.35
C VAL A 47 8.76 4.28 13.87
N TYR A 48 9.41 5.30 14.44
CA TYR A 48 9.58 5.42 15.89
C TYR A 48 8.24 5.49 16.64
N CYS A 49 7.36 6.44 16.28
CA CYS A 49 6.05 6.56 16.93
C CYS A 49 5.18 5.31 16.76
N ARG A 50 5.30 4.63 15.60
CA ARG A 50 4.60 3.35 15.36
C ARG A 50 5.11 2.25 16.28
N ALA A 51 6.43 2.13 16.47
CA ALA A 51 7.02 1.15 17.39
C ALA A 51 6.62 1.44 18.84
N GLN A 52 6.57 2.71 19.23
CA GLN A 52 6.14 3.16 20.55
C GLN A 52 4.61 3.14 20.75
N LYS A 53 3.83 2.85 19.69
CA LYS A 53 2.35 2.89 19.69
C LYS A 53 1.78 4.23 20.20
N VAL A 54 2.46 5.34 19.93
CA VAL A 54 2.03 6.69 20.32
C VAL A 54 1.51 7.48 19.13
N LYS A 55 0.75 8.55 19.42
CA LYS A 55 0.28 9.48 18.39
C LYS A 55 1.47 10.19 17.73
N CYS A 56 1.48 10.16 16.41
CA CYS A 56 2.37 10.96 15.59
C CYS A 56 1.58 12.14 15.04
N ASP A 57 2.14 13.34 15.08
CA ASP A 57 1.60 14.57 14.50
C ASP A 57 1.91 14.70 13.01
N GLY A 58 2.78 13.85 12.46
CA GLY A 58 3.02 13.79 11.01
C GLY A 58 3.89 14.92 10.46
N ALA A 59 4.37 15.83 11.31
CA ALA A 59 5.23 16.92 10.89
C ALA A 59 6.49 16.41 10.19
N ARG A 60 6.94 17.14 9.16
CA ARG A 60 8.13 16.81 8.37
C ARG A 60 9.13 17.97 8.47
N PRO A 61 10.45 17.69 8.52
CA PRO A 61 11.11 16.39 8.33
C PRO A 61 11.07 15.45 9.55
N LYS A 62 10.89 15.99 10.76
CA LYS A 62 10.71 15.20 12.00
C LYS A 62 9.40 15.58 12.68
N CYS A 63 8.74 14.59 13.28
CA CYS A 63 7.51 14.78 14.05
C CYS A 63 7.83 15.41 15.42
N THR A 64 6.91 16.20 16.00
CA THR A 64 7.16 16.96 17.25
C THR A 64 7.63 16.06 18.39
N ARG A 65 7.05 14.86 18.51
CA ARG A 65 7.46 13.88 19.53
C ARG A 65 8.90 13.41 19.32
N CYS A 66 9.29 13.12 18.08
CA CYS A 66 10.66 12.67 17.79
C CYS A 66 11.67 13.79 18.01
N ILE A 67 11.31 15.06 17.78
CA ILE A 67 12.17 16.20 18.12
C ILE A 67 12.39 16.26 19.63
N ALA A 68 11.31 16.22 20.42
CA ALA A 68 11.40 16.32 21.88
C ALA A 68 12.13 15.14 22.56
N ASN A 69 12.15 13.97 21.93
CA ASN A 69 12.85 12.77 22.45
C ASN A 69 14.21 12.54 21.76
N GLU A 70 14.66 13.48 20.92
CA GLU A 70 15.89 13.38 20.12
C GLU A 70 16.01 12.04 19.35
N ALA A 71 14.88 11.48 18.96
CA ALA A 71 14.80 10.17 18.35
C ALA A 71 14.89 10.22 16.82
N GLY A 72 15.32 9.11 16.21
CA GLY A 72 15.28 8.92 14.76
C GLY A 72 13.85 8.96 14.23
N CYS A 73 13.51 9.98 13.43
CA CYS A 73 12.18 10.12 12.81
C CYS A 73 12.24 9.73 11.33
N VAL A 74 11.91 8.47 11.04
CA VAL A 74 11.90 7.96 9.66
C VAL A 74 10.48 7.61 9.28
N TYR A 75 10.04 8.08 8.11
CA TYR A 75 8.80 7.62 7.49
C TYR A 75 9.17 6.60 6.43
N ALA A 76 8.83 5.34 6.67
CA ALA A 76 9.04 4.32 5.66
C ALA A 76 8.20 4.63 4.40
N PRO A 77 8.66 4.25 3.20
CA PRO A 77 7.90 4.44 1.96
C PRO A 77 6.59 3.65 2.01
N SER A 78 5.56 4.17 1.37
CA SER A 78 4.28 3.49 1.17
C SER A 78 4.45 2.25 0.30
N ARG A 79 3.50 1.32 0.41
CA ARG A 79 3.44 0.15 -0.49
C ARG A 79 3.44 0.60 -1.96
N LYS A 80 2.70 1.68 -2.27
CA LYS A 80 2.62 2.27 -3.62
C LYS A 80 3.98 2.80 -4.07
N GLU A 81 4.70 3.57 -3.23
CA GLU A 81 6.04 4.08 -3.56
C GLU A 81 7.06 2.95 -3.72
N LYS A 82 7.02 1.94 -2.85
CA LYS A 82 7.88 0.76 -2.98
C LYS A 82 7.62 0.03 -4.30
N LEU A 83 6.35 -0.16 -4.65
CA LEU A 83 5.96 -0.80 -5.90
C LEU A 83 6.45 -0.01 -7.11
N LYS A 84 6.23 1.31 -7.13
CA LYS A 84 6.76 2.20 -8.17
C LYS A 84 8.27 2.07 -8.34
N SER A 85 9.02 2.05 -7.23
CA SER A 85 10.48 1.94 -7.27
C SER A 85 10.94 0.58 -7.81
N ILE A 86 10.27 -0.51 -7.47
CA ILE A 86 10.58 -1.85 -7.98
C ILE A 86 10.24 -1.93 -9.48
N THR A 87 9.05 -1.49 -9.88
CA THR A 87 8.64 -1.46 -11.28
C THR A 87 9.63 -0.68 -12.13
N LYS A 88 10.07 0.50 -11.67
CA LYS A 88 11.05 1.32 -12.38
C LYS A 88 12.39 0.58 -12.57
N ARG A 89 12.94 -0.02 -11.50
CA ARG A 89 14.20 -0.79 -11.62
C ARG A 89 14.05 -1.99 -12.54
N ASN A 90 12.92 -2.69 -12.48
CA ASN A 90 12.67 -3.83 -13.37
C ASN A 90 12.59 -3.37 -14.84
N GLN A 91 11.99 -2.21 -15.12
CA GLN A 91 11.96 -1.61 -16.45
C GLN A 91 13.37 -1.25 -16.94
N GLU A 92 14.19 -0.62 -16.09
CA GLU A 92 15.59 -0.30 -16.41
C GLU A 92 16.39 -1.57 -16.71
N MET A 93 16.19 -2.63 -15.93
CA MET A 93 16.83 -3.93 -16.17
C MET A 93 16.38 -4.55 -17.50
N ILE A 94 15.09 -4.49 -17.84
CA ILE A 94 14.57 -4.96 -19.14
C ILE A 94 15.20 -4.20 -20.30
N LEU A 95 15.36 -2.88 -20.18
CA LEU A 95 16.01 -2.07 -21.21
C LEU A 95 17.47 -2.44 -21.40
N LEU A 96 18.21 -2.61 -20.30
CA LEU A 96 19.61 -3.05 -20.33
C LEU A 96 19.77 -4.43 -20.98
N LEU A 97 18.90 -5.39 -20.64
CA LEU A 97 18.95 -6.72 -21.25
C LEU A 97 18.71 -6.67 -22.77
N ARG A 98 17.80 -5.81 -23.24
CA ARG A 98 17.55 -5.62 -24.68
C ARG A 98 18.75 -5.06 -25.43
N GLU A 99 19.49 -4.16 -24.81
CA GLU A 99 20.73 -3.61 -25.34
C GLU A 99 21.82 -4.67 -25.38
N LEU A 100 22.07 -5.34 -24.25
CA LEU A 100 23.12 -6.35 -24.13
C LEU A 100 22.91 -7.56 -25.04
N ARG A 101 21.67 -7.87 -25.41
CA ARG A 101 21.36 -8.92 -26.41
C ARG A 101 22.18 -8.78 -27.70
N GLY A 102 22.49 -7.55 -28.15
CA GLY A 102 23.29 -7.33 -29.36
C GLY A 102 24.80 -7.55 -29.19
N HIS A 103 25.26 -7.74 -27.95
CA HIS A 103 26.67 -7.80 -27.58
C HIS A 103 27.09 -9.15 -26.95
N VAL A 104 26.16 -10.11 -26.85
CA VAL A 104 26.40 -11.43 -26.28
C VAL A 104 26.38 -12.51 -27.36
N SER A 105 26.74 -13.74 -26.98
CA SER A 105 26.67 -14.91 -27.85
C SER A 105 25.24 -15.14 -28.37
N ALA A 106 25.08 -15.87 -29.49
CA ALA A 106 23.76 -16.19 -30.01
C ALA A 106 22.90 -16.99 -29.00
N ASP A 107 23.53 -17.93 -28.29
CA ASP A 107 22.86 -18.74 -27.25
C ASP A 107 22.36 -17.88 -26.09
N ASP A 108 23.16 -16.92 -25.64
CA ASP A 108 22.76 -16.03 -24.54
C ASP A 108 21.75 -14.97 -25.00
N ALA A 109 21.86 -14.49 -26.24
CA ALA A 109 20.86 -13.62 -26.85
C ALA A 109 19.50 -14.33 -26.90
N GLN A 110 19.47 -15.61 -27.26
CA GLN A 110 18.25 -16.42 -27.27
C GLN A 110 17.63 -16.56 -25.88
N LYS A 111 18.44 -16.82 -24.83
CA LYS A 111 17.96 -16.86 -23.44
C LYS A 111 17.37 -15.53 -22.99
N ILE A 112 17.98 -14.41 -23.38
CA ILE A 112 17.47 -13.06 -23.08
C ILE A 112 16.10 -12.87 -23.74
N GLU A 113 15.94 -13.26 -25.00
CA GLU A 113 14.66 -13.13 -25.71
C GLU A 113 13.56 -13.98 -25.10
N GLU A 114 13.85 -15.25 -24.79
CA GLU A 114 12.91 -16.17 -24.14
C GLU A 114 12.43 -15.60 -22.80
N LEU A 115 13.37 -15.15 -21.95
CA LEU A 115 13.05 -14.57 -20.65
C LEU A 115 12.21 -13.29 -20.78
N LEU A 116 12.53 -12.43 -21.75
CA LEU A 116 11.73 -11.23 -22.00
C LEU A 116 10.33 -11.57 -22.53
N ALA A 117 10.19 -12.59 -23.39
CA ALA A 117 8.90 -13.04 -23.91
C ALA A 117 7.98 -13.58 -22.79
N ASP A 118 8.52 -14.32 -21.83
CA ASP A 118 7.79 -14.82 -20.66
C ASP A 118 7.27 -13.68 -19.77
N VAL A 119 8.08 -12.63 -19.58
CA VAL A 119 7.68 -11.43 -18.81
C VAL A 119 6.51 -10.68 -19.46
N TYR A 120 6.38 -10.72 -20.79
CA TYR A 120 5.23 -10.13 -21.49
C TYR A 120 4.00 -11.05 -21.52
N SER A 121 4.20 -12.36 -21.56
CA SER A 121 3.13 -13.37 -21.62
C SER A 121 2.41 -13.57 -20.30
N THR A 122 3.10 -13.39 -19.17
CA THR A 122 2.52 -13.49 -17.82
C THR A 122 1.57 -12.33 -17.45
N GLY A 123 1.22 -11.48 -18.41
CA GLY A 123 0.50 -10.23 -18.20
C GLY A 123 1.40 -9.23 -17.46
N GLN A 124 1.19 -7.93 -17.67
CA GLN A 124 1.93 -6.90 -16.92
C GLN A 124 1.11 -6.45 -15.71
N PRO A 125 1.17 -7.11 -14.53
CA PRO A 125 0.46 -6.65 -13.34
C PRO A 125 1.01 -5.33 -12.77
N TRP A 126 2.11 -4.82 -13.32
CA TRP A 126 2.82 -3.62 -12.84
C TRP A 126 2.60 -2.37 -13.70
N ARG A 127 1.77 -2.42 -14.74
CA ARG A 127 1.47 -1.25 -15.57
C ARG A 127 0.69 -0.25 -14.70
N LEU A 128 1.42 0.70 -14.14
CA LEU A 128 0.87 1.86 -13.45
C LEU A 128 0.30 2.76 -14.53
N ASP A 129 -0.95 2.51 -14.92
CA ASP A 129 -1.69 3.46 -15.73
C ASP A 129 -1.77 4.78 -14.96
N HIS A 130 -1.39 5.85 -15.66
CA HIS A 130 -1.24 7.21 -15.17
C HIS A 130 -2.59 7.89 -14.95
#